data_AF-A0A959CTS1-F1
#
_entry.id   AF-A0A959CTS1-F1
#
_cell.length_a   1.000
_cell.length_b   1.000
_cell.length_c   1.000
_cell.angle_alpha   90.00
_cell.angle_beta   90.00
_cell.angle_gamma   90.00
#
_symmetry.space_group_name_H-M   'P 1'
#
loop_
_entity.id
_entity.type
_entity.pdbx_description
1 polymer ?
#
loop_
_entity_poly.entity_id
_entity_poly.type
_entity_poly.pdbx_seq_one_letter_code
_entity_poly.pdbx_strand_id
1 'polypeptide(L)'
;MQYYCKNLERRLKVSTLQDGGGNFILNGIDYLEVASTDQKTLEVHFLHPLPGEAGEVPAGGAPLEVGNIQIEGGVRIQNIEAVSVASSGNLLTVIVDNAGDFSTYTLRFTLSPTNSEPPAGFDPQLAAVDFSFKAGCPSDFDCKEETFCPEEPVDDPRIDYLAKDYASFRRLMLDRLSLINPGWTERNAADLQVALVELLAYTGDHLSYYQDAVATEAYLFTGRKRISARRHARLLDYHVHNGCNARTWVHLEVEPGSAADTGLLPAGTPLLTRNPGDAVTVPTAKLPDKLREKDVLVFETMHESKLFSVQNEIDFYTWDDAACCLPAGATQATLYRQDQAPMHLEVGQLLLFEEIAGAQSGKPADLDSRHRHVVRLTAVTPKQDPLHQIDVVEAEWDEADALPFPL
;
A
#
# COMPACT_ATOMS: atom_id res chain seq x y z
N MET A 1 -14.91 52.91 17.07
CA MET A 1 -13.50 53.19 16.69
C MET A 1 -13.41 52.87 15.22
N GLN A 2 -12.91 53.80 14.40
CA GLN A 2 -12.92 53.71 12.94
C GLN A 2 -11.61 53.10 12.43
N TYR A 3 -11.69 52.04 11.63
CA TYR A 3 -10.53 51.36 11.05
C TYR A 3 -10.31 51.81 9.61
N TYR A 4 -9.15 52.41 9.35
CA TYR A 4 -8.80 52.93 8.03
C TYR A 4 -7.90 51.96 7.26
N CYS A 5 -8.19 51.76 5.98
CA CYS A 5 -7.28 51.08 5.05
C CYS A 5 -5.97 51.87 4.92
N LYS A 6 -4.80 51.20 4.98
CA LYS A 6 -3.45 51.80 5.07
C LYS A 6 -2.96 52.59 3.84
N ASN A 7 -3.84 53.00 2.91
CA ASN A 7 -3.49 53.57 1.60
C ASN A 7 -4.17 54.93 1.31
N LEU A 8 -3.81 55.97 2.08
CA LEU A 8 -4.42 57.31 2.00
C LEU A 8 -4.36 57.95 0.59
N GLU A 9 -3.22 57.88 -0.10
CA GLU A 9 -3.08 58.47 -1.44
C GLU A 9 -3.91 57.72 -2.51
N ARG A 10 -4.01 56.40 -2.40
CA ARG A 10 -4.81 55.58 -3.31
C ARG A 10 -6.30 55.82 -3.08
N ARG A 11 -6.71 55.97 -1.82
CA ARG A 11 -8.08 56.35 -1.43
C ARG A 11 -8.49 57.70 -2.03
N LEU A 12 -7.64 58.72 -1.94
CA LEU A 12 -7.90 60.04 -2.57
C LEU A 12 -8.03 59.95 -4.09
N LYS A 13 -7.23 59.09 -4.73
CA LYS A 13 -7.35 58.86 -6.18
C LYS A 13 -8.65 58.14 -6.53
N VAL A 14 -9.02 57.08 -5.82
CA VAL A 14 -10.29 56.34 -6.06
C VAL A 14 -11.51 57.21 -5.77
N SER A 15 -11.46 58.11 -4.78
CA SER A 15 -12.58 59.01 -4.48
C SER A 15 -12.78 60.14 -5.50
N THR A 16 -11.76 60.47 -6.30
CA THR A 16 -11.80 61.59 -7.26
C THR A 16 -11.75 61.17 -8.72
N LEU A 17 -11.46 59.90 -9.02
CA LEU A 17 -11.33 59.39 -10.38
C LEU A 17 -12.69 59.28 -11.09
N GLN A 18 -12.90 60.13 -12.10
CA GLN A 18 -14.10 60.17 -12.92
C GLN A 18 -13.79 59.81 -14.38
N ASP A 19 -14.76 59.23 -15.09
CA ASP A 19 -14.73 59.02 -16.53
C ASP A 19 -14.95 60.34 -17.30
N GLY A 20 -14.81 60.31 -18.63
CA GLY A 20 -15.01 61.48 -19.49
C GLY A 20 -16.46 62.04 -19.48
N GLY A 21 -17.39 61.36 -18.81
CA GLY A 21 -18.78 61.78 -18.58
C GLY A 21 -19.06 62.28 -17.16
N GLY A 22 -18.07 62.30 -16.27
CA GLY A 22 -18.19 62.77 -14.88
C GLY A 22 -18.64 61.71 -13.86
N ASN A 23 -18.71 60.43 -14.23
CA ASN A 23 -19.08 59.34 -13.33
C ASN A 23 -17.85 58.71 -12.68
N PHE A 24 -17.95 58.30 -11.41
CA PHE A 24 -16.85 57.63 -10.72
C PHE A 24 -16.64 56.20 -11.25
N ILE A 25 -15.37 55.80 -11.38
CA ILE A 25 -14.99 54.54 -12.05
C ILE A 25 -14.84 53.37 -11.07
N LEU A 26 -14.35 53.64 -9.86
CA LEU A 26 -14.01 52.62 -8.86
C LEU A 26 -14.60 52.96 -7.50
N ASN A 27 -15.04 51.94 -6.77
CA ASN A 27 -15.45 52.01 -5.39
C ASN A 27 -14.45 51.27 -4.48
N GLY A 28 -14.50 51.54 -3.19
CA GLY A 28 -13.62 50.94 -2.19
C GLY A 28 -14.08 51.24 -0.77
N ILE A 29 -13.61 50.45 0.17
CA ILE A 29 -13.86 50.65 1.60
C ILE A 29 -13.14 51.93 2.04
N ASP A 30 -13.87 52.83 2.67
CA ASP A 30 -13.32 53.99 3.38
C ASP A 30 -12.82 53.54 4.77
N TYR A 31 -13.75 53.08 5.59
CA TYR A 31 -13.49 52.54 6.91
C TYR A 31 -14.55 51.54 7.34
N LEU A 32 -14.20 50.72 8.33
CA LEU A 32 -15.12 49.81 9.00
C LEU A 32 -15.27 50.22 10.46
N GLU A 33 -16.50 50.16 10.98
CA GLU A 33 -16.82 50.33 12.39
C GLU A 33 -17.61 49.13 12.92
N VAL A 34 -17.34 48.74 14.17
CA VAL A 34 -18.14 47.74 14.89
C VAL A 34 -19.22 48.50 15.66
N ALA A 35 -20.45 48.51 15.14
CA ALA A 35 -21.50 49.43 15.58
C ALA A 35 -22.26 48.94 16.82
N SER A 36 -22.40 47.62 17.00
CA SER A 36 -23.23 47.06 18.06
C SER A 36 -22.45 46.70 19.33
N THR A 37 -23.11 46.81 20.49
CA THR A 37 -22.53 46.44 21.80
C THR A 37 -22.27 44.94 21.95
N ASP A 38 -23.00 44.11 21.19
CA ASP A 38 -22.76 42.66 21.10
C ASP A 38 -21.66 42.31 20.08
N GLN A 39 -21.10 43.31 19.37
CA GLN A 39 -20.00 43.19 18.42
C GLN A 39 -20.30 42.26 17.23
N LYS A 40 -21.57 42.07 16.90
CA LYS A 40 -22.02 41.27 15.76
C LYS A 40 -22.44 42.08 14.54
N THR A 41 -22.58 43.39 14.68
CA THR A 41 -22.96 44.29 13.59
C THR A 41 -21.75 45.11 13.16
N LEU A 42 -21.32 44.90 11.91
CA LEU A 42 -20.24 45.64 11.27
C LEU A 42 -20.84 46.63 10.28
N GLU A 43 -20.45 47.89 10.40
CA GLU A 43 -20.80 48.98 9.50
C GLU A 43 -19.60 49.28 8.60
N VAL A 44 -19.70 48.89 7.34
CA VAL A 44 -18.65 49.11 6.34
C VAL A 44 -19.05 50.31 5.50
N HIS A 45 -18.27 51.39 5.61
CA HIS A 45 -18.49 52.62 4.85
C HIS A 45 -17.67 52.60 3.57
N PHE A 46 -18.32 52.93 2.47
CA PHE A 46 -17.72 53.01 1.15
C PHE A 46 -17.50 54.47 0.73
N LEU A 47 -16.54 54.66 -0.17
CA LEU A 47 -16.21 55.99 -0.74
C LEU A 47 -17.36 56.55 -1.58
N HIS A 48 -18.10 55.67 -2.26
CA HIS A 48 -19.23 56.02 -3.12
C HIS A 48 -20.46 55.15 -2.81
N PRO A 49 -21.69 55.60 -3.17
CA PRO A 49 -22.90 54.80 -3.00
C PRO A 49 -22.79 53.42 -3.66
N LEU A 50 -23.33 52.41 -2.98
CA LEU A 50 -23.25 51.01 -3.40
C LEU A 50 -24.20 50.70 -4.56
N PRO A 51 -23.94 49.65 -5.34
CA PRO A 51 -24.87 49.14 -6.35
C PRO A 51 -26.25 48.83 -5.78
N GLY A 52 -27.31 49.33 -6.43
CA GLY A 52 -28.71 49.27 -5.98
C GLY A 52 -29.24 50.58 -5.39
N GLU A 53 -28.39 51.60 -5.17
CA GLU A 53 -28.73 52.88 -4.55
C GLU A 53 -28.65 54.07 -5.54
N ALA A 54 -29.24 55.20 -5.17
CA ALA A 54 -29.18 56.41 -6.00
C ALA A 54 -27.74 56.96 -6.09
N GLY A 55 -27.17 56.99 -7.29
CA GLY A 55 -25.77 57.40 -7.50
C GLY A 55 -24.76 56.26 -7.33
N GLU A 56 -25.20 55.02 -7.53
CA GLU A 56 -24.39 53.80 -7.44
C GLU A 56 -23.09 53.82 -8.25
N VAL A 57 -22.05 53.26 -7.63
CA VAL A 57 -20.74 53.03 -8.26
C VAL A 57 -20.30 51.59 -7.96
N PRO A 58 -20.15 50.74 -8.99
CA PRO A 58 -20.34 50.99 -10.41
C PRO A 58 -21.82 51.12 -10.84
N ALA A 59 -22.10 51.94 -11.85
CA ALA A 59 -23.44 52.11 -12.42
C ALA A 59 -23.97 50.79 -13.04
N GLY A 60 -25.15 50.36 -12.65
CA GLY A 60 -25.77 49.10 -13.06
C GLY A 60 -25.17 47.84 -12.43
N GLY A 61 -24.38 47.98 -11.36
CA GLY A 61 -23.80 46.85 -10.63
C GLY A 61 -24.85 45.99 -9.91
N ALA A 62 -24.53 44.73 -9.67
CA ALA A 62 -25.34 43.88 -8.80
C ALA A 62 -25.14 44.28 -7.32
N PRO A 63 -26.20 44.27 -6.48
CA PRO A 63 -26.06 44.53 -5.05
C PRO A 63 -25.16 43.49 -4.38
N LEU A 64 -24.40 43.91 -3.37
CA LEU A 64 -23.51 43.01 -2.63
C LEU A 64 -24.33 42.04 -1.77
N GLU A 65 -24.08 40.75 -1.92
CA GLU A 65 -24.74 39.70 -1.15
C GLU A 65 -23.81 39.10 -0.09
N VAL A 66 -24.36 38.27 0.81
CA VAL A 66 -23.60 37.56 1.85
C VAL A 66 -22.41 36.78 1.27
N GLY A 67 -22.59 36.17 0.09
CA GLY A 67 -21.55 35.39 -0.58
C GLY A 67 -20.35 36.20 -1.08
N ASN A 68 -20.42 37.53 -1.04
CA ASN A 68 -19.34 38.43 -1.41
C ASN A 68 -18.47 38.85 -0.22
N ILE A 69 -18.79 38.41 1.01
CA ILE A 69 -18.09 38.82 2.21
C ILE A 69 -17.30 37.64 2.77
N GLN A 70 -16.00 37.83 2.92
CA GLN A 70 -15.12 36.86 3.56
C GLN A 70 -14.39 37.53 4.72
N ILE A 71 -14.47 36.92 5.91
CA ILE A 71 -13.75 37.39 7.09
C ILE A 71 -12.69 36.35 7.44
N GLU A 72 -11.43 36.75 7.35
CA GLU A 72 -10.27 35.90 7.64
C GLU A 72 -9.55 36.40 8.89
N GLY A 73 -8.89 35.51 9.62
CA GLY A 73 -8.14 35.85 10.82
C GLY A 73 -8.74 35.26 12.10
N GLY A 74 -8.27 35.78 13.24
CA GLY A 74 -8.58 35.24 14.56
C GLY A 74 -7.65 34.10 15.00
N VAL A 75 -7.21 34.15 16.25
CA VAL A 75 -6.37 33.08 16.85
C VAL A 75 -7.25 32.08 17.61
N ARG A 76 -8.26 32.55 18.35
CA ARG A 76 -9.15 31.71 19.16
C ARG A 76 -10.52 31.50 18.54
N ILE A 77 -11.04 32.50 17.84
CA ILE A 77 -12.33 32.44 17.16
C ILE A 77 -12.07 32.64 15.67
N GLN A 78 -12.19 31.55 14.90
CA GLN A 78 -11.95 31.50 13.46
C GLN A 78 -13.25 31.18 12.72
N ASN A 79 -13.27 31.40 11.41
CA ASN A 79 -14.40 31.10 10.52
C ASN A 79 -15.67 31.87 10.90
N ILE A 80 -15.55 33.19 11.07
CA ILE A 80 -16.70 34.07 11.28
C ILE A 80 -17.38 34.29 9.93
N GLU A 81 -18.67 34.02 9.86
CA GLU A 81 -19.46 34.12 8.62
C GLU A 81 -20.44 35.30 8.69
N ALA A 82 -20.65 35.94 7.55
CA ALA A 82 -21.73 36.91 7.39
C ALA A 82 -23.07 36.17 7.31
N VAL A 83 -24.05 36.58 8.12
CA VAL A 83 -25.40 36.00 8.18
C VAL A 83 -26.37 36.82 7.33
N SER A 84 -26.23 38.14 7.35
CA SER A 84 -27.06 39.03 6.53
C SER A 84 -26.32 40.31 6.19
N VAL A 85 -26.71 40.89 5.06
CA VAL A 85 -26.13 42.10 4.50
C VAL A 85 -27.27 43.03 4.07
N ALA A 86 -27.17 44.31 4.43
CA ALA A 86 -28.09 45.34 4.00
C ALA A 86 -27.31 46.57 3.54
N SER A 87 -27.61 47.09 2.35
CA SER A 87 -27.04 48.32 1.81
C SER A 87 -27.99 49.50 2.04
N SER A 88 -27.43 50.67 2.34
CA SER A 88 -28.15 51.95 2.35
C SER A 88 -27.20 53.07 1.96
N GLY A 89 -27.40 53.68 0.78
CA GLY A 89 -26.46 54.64 0.23
C GLY A 89 -25.03 54.10 0.13
N ASN A 90 -24.09 54.67 0.89
CA ASN A 90 -22.68 54.25 0.95
C ASN A 90 -22.33 53.39 2.18
N LEU A 91 -23.33 52.91 2.91
CA LEU A 91 -23.18 52.08 4.09
C LEU A 91 -23.62 50.65 3.79
N LEU A 92 -22.78 49.68 4.15
CA LEU A 92 -23.12 48.27 4.18
C LEU A 92 -23.16 47.79 5.63
N THR A 93 -24.33 47.39 6.10
CA THR A 93 -24.50 46.74 7.39
C THR A 93 -24.36 45.23 7.22
N VAL A 94 -23.37 44.64 7.89
CA VAL A 94 -23.05 43.21 7.85
C VAL A 94 -23.28 42.64 9.25
N ILE A 95 -24.19 41.69 9.38
CA ILE A 95 -24.42 40.95 10.62
C ILE A 95 -23.64 39.65 10.54
N VAL A 96 -22.77 39.40 11.51
CA VAL A 96 -21.98 38.16 11.60
C VAL A 96 -22.57 37.19 12.63
N ASP A 97 -22.26 35.91 12.46
CA ASP A 97 -22.76 34.83 13.31
C ASP A 97 -22.20 34.90 14.74
N ASN A 98 -20.91 35.25 14.87
CA ASN A 98 -20.16 35.29 16.11
C ASN A 98 -19.30 36.56 16.24
N ALA A 99 -19.15 37.04 17.47
CA ALA A 99 -18.21 38.12 17.77
C ALA A 99 -16.80 37.54 17.94
N GLY A 100 -15.81 38.13 17.27
CA GLY A 100 -14.41 37.68 17.34
C GLY A 100 -13.68 38.01 18.64
N ASP A 101 -12.38 37.67 18.68
CA ASP A 101 -11.47 37.90 19.81
C ASP A 101 -10.65 39.22 19.65
N PHE A 102 -9.58 39.38 20.45
CA PHE A 102 -8.69 40.56 20.42
C PHE A 102 -7.69 40.56 19.25
N SER A 103 -7.73 39.54 18.39
CA SER A 103 -6.85 39.43 17.23
C SER A 103 -7.32 40.37 16.11
N THR A 104 -6.44 40.57 15.14
CA THR A 104 -6.78 41.28 13.90
C THR A 104 -7.50 40.32 12.96
N TYR A 105 -8.64 40.76 12.45
CA TYR A 105 -9.44 40.13 11.41
C TYR A 105 -9.37 40.98 10.14
N THR A 106 -9.41 40.36 8.98
CA THR A 106 -9.46 41.03 7.70
C THR A 106 -10.80 40.73 7.05
N LEU A 107 -11.64 41.76 6.87
CA LEU A 107 -12.84 41.66 6.04
C LEU A 107 -12.43 41.93 4.59
N ARG A 108 -12.75 41.02 3.68
CA ARG A 108 -12.47 41.11 2.25
C ARG A 108 -13.76 40.93 1.45
N PHE A 109 -13.91 41.75 0.40
CA PHE A 109 -14.94 41.54 -0.61
C PHE A 109 -14.41 40.68 -1.75
N THR A 110 -15.14 39.61 -2.07
CA THR A 110 -14.79 38.62 -3.08
C THR A 110 -15.94 38.39 -4.05
N LEU A 111 -15.62 37.94 -5.27
CA LEU A 111 -16.60 37.68 -6.32
C LEU A 111 -17.42 36.41 -6.01
N SER A 112 -16.79 35.42 -5.36
CA SER A 112 -17.43 34.24 -4.80
C SER A 112 -16.57 33.69 -3.65
N PRO A 113 -17.10 32.77 -2.80
CA PRO A 113 -16.30 32.12 -1.76
C PRO A 113 -15.07 31.35 -2.28
N THR A 114 -15.03 31.05 -3.58
CA THR A 114 -13.96 30.32 -4.25
C THR A 114 -13.06 31.20 -5.12
N ASN A 115 -13.41 32.48 -5.32
CA ASN A 115 -12.63 33.44 -6.10
C ASN A 115 -12.36 34.69 -5.26
N SER A 116 -11.11 34.85 -4.83
CA SER A 116 -10.66 35.95 -3.96
C SER A 116 -10.50 37.30 -4.68
N GLU A 117 -10.78 37.38 -5.98
CA GLU A 117 -10.83 38.64 -6.71
C GLU A 117 -12.05 39.48 -6.27
N PRO A 118 -11.90 40.82 -6.16
CA PRO A 118 -13.01 41.69 -5.82
C PRO A 118 -14.06 41.76 -6.96
N PRO A 119 -15.32 42.07 -6.66
CA PRO A 119 -16.34 42.33 -7.69
C PRO A 119 -15.91 43.46 -8.65
N ALA A 120 -16.39 43.39 -9.90
CA ALA A 120 -16.08 44.40 -10.91
C ALA A 120 -16.47 45.81 -10.43
N GLY A 121 -15.59 46.79 -10.64
CA GLY A 121 -15.79 48.17 -10.17
C GLY A 121 -15.29 48.45 -8.75
N PHE A 122 -14.70 47.48 -8.05
CA PHE A 122 -14.03 47.69 -6.76
C PHE A 122 -12.50 47.67 -6.90
N ASP A 123 -11.81 48.56 -6.20
CA ASP A 123 -10.33 48.58 -6.18
C ASP A 123 -9.78 47.41 -5.34
N PRO A 124 -8.90 46.55 -5.89
CA PRO A 124 -8.38 45.38 -5.17
C PRO A 124 -7.62 45.67 -3.87
N GLN A 125 -7.04 46.86 -3.74
CA GLN A 125 -6.33 47.27 -2.52
C GLN A 125 -7.24 47.94 -1.49
N LEU A 126 -8.43 48.40 -1.89
CA LEU A 126 -9.45 48.96 -1.00
C LEU A 126 -10.64 48.01 -0.82
N ALA A 127 -10.54 46.78 -1.31
CA ALA A 127 -11.54 45.72 -1.12
C ALA A 127 -11.32 44.88 0.15
N ALA A 128 -10.30 45.20 0.96
CA ALA A 128 -10.04 44.54 2.23
C ALA A 128 -9.69 45.56 3.33
N VAL A 129 -10.16 45.30 4.54
CA VAL A 129 -9.89 46.13 5.72
C VAL A 129 -9.58 45.26 6.93
N ASP A 130 -8.50 45.60 7.63
CA ASP A 130 -8.12 44.97 8.88
C ASP A 130 -8.87 45.66 10.04
N PHE A 131 -9.55 44.88 10.88
CA PHE A 131 -10.30 45.36 12.03
C PHE A 131 -10.18 44.37 13.20
N SER A 132 -10.50 44.83 14.41
CA SER A 132 -10.65 43.99 15.59
C SER A 132 -12.03 44.20 16.22
N PHE A 133 -12.65 43.10 16.65
CA PHE A 133 -13.95 43.14 17.34
C PHE A 133 -13.89 43.87 18.69
N LYS A 134 -12.70 43.96 19.31
CA LYS A 134 -12.52 44.47 20.68
C LYS A 134 -11.96 45.88 20.80
N ALA A 135 -11.80 46.64 19.71
CA ALA A 135 -11.25 48.01 19.79
C ALA A 135 -12.10 49.04 20.56
N GLY A 136 -13.39 48.79 20.73
CA GLY A 136 -14.26 49.62 21.57
C GLY A 136 -14.13 49.33 23.06
N CYS A 137 -13.38 48.28 23.46
CA CYS A 137 -13.19 47.96 24.86
C CYS A 137 -12.11 48.88 25.45
N PRO A 138 -12.38 49.58 26.57
CA PRO A 138 -11.32 50.26 27.31
C PRO A 138 -10.31 49.21 27.78
N SER A 139 -9.10 49.21 27.24
CA SER A 139 -8.04 48.28 27.64
C SER A 139 -7.07 48.99 28.59
N ASP A 140 -6.99 48.53 29.84
CA ASP A 140 -6.00 48.98 30.83
C ASP A 140 -4.58 48.42 30.59
N PHE A 141 -4.31 47.83 29.41
CA PHE A 141 -3.06 47.12 29.10
C PHE A 141 -2.30 47.75 27.93
N ASP A 142 -1.21 48.44 28.26
CA ASP A 142 -0.22 49.03 27.36
C ASP A 142 0.89 48.00 27.07
N CYS A 143 0.71 47.17 26.05
CA CYS A 143 1.67 46.15 25.67
C CYS A 143 2.51 46.60 24.47
N LYS A 144 3.72 47.10 24.75
CA LYS A 144 4.77 47.36 23.75
C LYS A 144 5.31 46.03 23.20
N GLU A 145 5.28 45.84 21.88
CA GLU A 145 5.82 44.65 21.23
C GLU A 145 7.35 44.58 21.37
N GLU A 146 7.86 43.48 21.93
CA GLU A 146 9.29 43.19 22.02
C GLU A 146 9.79 42.50 20.74
N THR A 147 10.69 43.14 20.00
CA THR A 147 11.43 42.52 18.89
C THR A 147 12.64 41.75 19.42
N PHE A 148 12.68 40.43 19.21
CA PHE A 148 13.83 39.58 19.54
C PHE A 148 14.90 39.62 18.44
N CYS A 149 16.17 39.69 18.82
CA CYS A 149 17.31 39.50 17.92
C CYS A 149 17.61 38.00 17.75
N PRO A 150 17.90 37.51 16.53
CA PRO A 150 18.34 36.12 16.33
C PRO A 150 19.73 35.89 16.94
N GLU A 151 19.94 34.71 17.55
CA GLU A 151 21.24 34.31 18.11
C GLU A 151 22.30 34.15 17.00
N GLU A 152 23.56 34.48 17.31
CA GLU A 152 24.69 34.23 16.41
C GLU A 152 24.89 32.72 16.22
N PRO A 153 24.99 32.23 14.97
CA PRO A 153 25.21 30.81 14.73
C PRO A 153 26.60 30.39 15.23
N VAL A 154 26.66 29.26 15.94
CA VAL A 154 27.91 28.63 16.37
C VAL A 154 28.53 27.89 15.19
N ASP A 155 29.84 28.05 14.98
CA ASP A 155 30.58 27.28 13.97
C ASP A 155 30.68 25.81 14.39
N ASP A 156 29.95 24.93 13.69
CA ASP A 156 30.00 23.49 13.93
C ASP A 156 31.36 22.89 13.53
N PRO A 157 31.84 21.86 14.25
CA PRO A 157 33.03 21.14 13.84
C PRO A 157 32.84 20.54 12.45
N ARG A 158 33.85 20.66 11.57
CA ARG A 158 33.84 19.98 10.27
C ARG A 158 33.92 18.47 10.47
N ILE A 159 32.80 17.78 10.29
CA ILE A 159 32.70 16.32 10.34
C ILE A 159 32.92 15.77 8.93
N ASP A 160 33.94 14.93 8.76
CA ASP A 160 34.13 14.15 7.54
C ASP A 160 33.39 12.82 7.67
N TYR A 161 32.25 12.70 6.99
CA TYR A 161 31.40 11.50 7.03
C TYR A 161 31.99 10.30 6.27
N LEU A 162 33.04 10.50 5.47
CA LEU A 162 33.74 9.43 4.76
C LEU A 162 34.89 8.83 5.59
N ALA A 163 35.29 9.50 6.68
CA ALA A 163 36.31 8.98 7.59
C ALA A 163 35.74 7.81 8.42
N LYS A 164 35.95 6.60 7.91
CA LYS A 164 35.38 5.36 8.45
C LYS A 164 36.39 4.23 8.64
N ASP A 165 37.64 4.45 8.29
CA ASP A 165 38.72 3.46 8.37
C ASP A 165 39.81 3.90 9.36
N TYR A 166 40.69 2.97 9.73
CA TYR A 166 41.79 3.25 10.67
C TYR A 166 42.62 4.48 10.28
N ALA A 167 42.99 4.61 9.01
CA ALA A 167 43.87 5.67 8.54
C ALA A 167 43.21 7.05 8.64
N SER A 168 41.93 7.13 8.26
CA SER A 168 41.12 8.35 8.34
C SER A 168 40.80 8.74 9.78
N PHE A 169 40.46 7.79 10.67
CA PHE A 169 40.29 8.08 12.09
C PHE A 169 41.56 8.55 12.76
N ARG A 170 42.70 7.89 12.51
CA ARG A 170 44.01 8.30 13.01
C ARG A 170 44.35 9.72 12.56
N ARG A 171 44.15 10.02 11.28
CA ARG A 171 44.36 11.36 10.73
C ARG A 171 43.47 12.40 11.39
N LEU A 172 42.16 12.13 11.49
CA LEU A 172 41.19 13.04 12.10
C LEU A 172 41.57 13.38 13.55
N MET A 173 41.93 12.37 14.33
CA MET A 173 42.34 12.56 15.73
C MET A 173 43.64 13.36 15.85
N LEU A 174 44.65 13.09 15.01
CA LEU A 174 45.92 13.85 15.00
C LEU A 174 45.73 15.31 14.53
N ASP A 175 44.91 15.52 13.51
CA ASP A 175 44.57 16.86 13.01
C ASP A 175 43.84 17.66 14.09
N ARG A 176 42.89 17.04 14.79
CA ARG A 176 42.18 17.66 15.92
C ARG A 176 43.11 17.96 17.09
N LEU A 177 44.03 17.06 17.41
CA LEU A 177 44.98 17.25 18.51
C LEU A 177 45.96 18.39 18.23
N SER A 178 46.33 18.59 16.96
CA SER A 178 47.17 19.72 16.52
C SER A 178 46.47 21.09 16.69
N LEU A 179 45.13 21.13 16.63
CA LEU A 179 44.35 22.35 16.90
C LEU A 179 44.18 22.62 18.39
N ILE A 180 43.95 21.57 19.20
CA ILE A 180 43.72 21.70 20.64
C ILE A 180 45.04 21.97 21.39
N ASN A 181 46.14 21.33 20.96
CA ASN A 181 47.45 21.48 21.57
C ASN A 181 48.54 21.74 20.50
N PRO A 182 48.66 22.99 20.00
CA PRO A 182 49.64 23.33 18.97
C PRO A 182 51.10 23.11 19.37
N GLY A 183 51.40 23.04 20.68
CA GLY A 183 52.74 22.78 21.20
C GLY A 183 53.19 21.33 21.09
N TRP A 184 52.28 20.40 20.77
CA TRP A 184 52.60 19.00 20.58
C TRP A 184 52.94 18.69 19.12
N THR A 185 54.23 18.47 18.86
CA THR A 185 54.76 18.20 17.52
C THR A 185 55.25 16.78 17.31
N GLU A 186 55.10 15.90 18.32
CA GLU A 186 55.61 14.53 18.24
C GLU A 186 54.83 13.72 17.20
N ARG A 187 55.54 12.91 16.42
CA ARG A 187 54.97 12.09 15.33
C ARG A 187 55.56 10.67 15.30
N ASN A 188 56.46 10.34 16.22
CA ASN A 188 57.04 9.02 16.31
C ASN A 188 55.99 7.98 16.75
N ALA A 189 55.96 6.84 16.07
CA ALA A 189 55.10 5.71 16.43
C ALA A 189 55.39 5.15 17.83
N ALA A 190 56.61 5.34 18.35
CA ALA A 190 56.98 4.93 19.70
C ALA A 190 56.49 5.89 20.80
N ASP A 191 55.91 7.05 20.44
CA ASP A 191 55.33 7.96 21.42
C ASP A 191 54.04 7.40 22.02
N LEU A 192 53.85 7.60 23.33
CA LEU A 192 52.69 7.08 24.05
C LEU A 192 51.38 7.72 23.57
N GLN A 193 51.40 9.01 23.23
CA GLN A 193 50.18 9.71 22.78
C GLN A 193 49.80 9.26 21.37
N VAL A 194 50.79 9.06 20.49
CA VAL A 194 50.56 8.45 19.17
C VAL A 194 49.98 7.03 19.32
N ALA A 195 50.55 6.19 20.18
CA ALA A 195 50.05 4.84 20.42
C ALA A 195 48.58 4.84 20.94
N LEU A 196 48.21 5.79 21.80
CA LEU A 196 46.83 5.95 22.28
C LEU A 196 45.88 6.33 21.13
N VAL A 197 46.29 7.27 20.27
CA VAL A 197 45.51 7.66 19.08
C VAL A 197 45.32 6.46 18.15
N GLU A 198 46.37 5.66 17.94
CA GLU A 198 46.30 4.46 17.10
C GLU A 198 45.36 3.41 17.70
N LEU A 199 45.38 3.20 19.02
CA LEU A 199 44.44 2.29 19.69
C LEU A 199 42.98 2.74 19.54
N LEU A 200 42.73 4.05 19.67
CA LEU A 200 41.41 4.63 19.48
C LEU A 200 40.95 4.52 18.02
N ALA A 201 41.84 4.79 17.06
CA ALA A 201 41.55 4.64 15.64
C ALA A 201 41.25 3.18 15.27
N TYR A 202 41.99 2.22 15.81
CA TYR A 202 41.74 0.78 15.63
C TYR A 202 40.35 0.38 16.15
N THR A 203 40.01 0.86 17.35
CA THR A 203 38.68 0.60 17.93
C THR A 203 37.58 1.28 17.10
N GLY A 204 37.81 2.50 16.62
CA GLY A 204 36.90 3.24 15.75
C GLY A 204 36.61 2.51 14.43
N ASP A 205 37.63 1.96 13.79
CA ASP A 205 37.51 1.16 12.56
C ASP A 205 36.64 -0.09 12.79
N HIS A 206 36.91 -0.83 13.86
CA HIS A 206 36.11 -2.01 14.23
C HIS A 206 34.63 -1.67 14.50
N LEU A 207 34.36 -0.55 15.19
CA LEU A 207 33.00 -0.09 15.45
C LEU A 207 32.31 0.39 14.16
N SER A 208 33.02 1.11 13.31
CA SER A 208 32.55 1.58 12.00
C SER A 208 32.14 0.40 11.12
N TYR A 209 33.00 -0.63 11.01
CA TYR A 209 32.67 -1.87 10.30
C TYR A 209 31.43 -2.56 10.88
N TYR A 210 31.32 -2.63 12.21
CA TYR A 210 30.17 -3.26 12.86
C TYR A 210 28.86 -2.52 12.55
N GLN A 211 28.88 -1.18 12.57
CA GLN A 211 27.73 -0.36 12.20
C GLN A 211 27.28 -0.62 10.76
N ASP A 212 28.22 -0.64 9.81
CA ASP A 212 27.90 -0.89 8.40
C ASP A 212 27.36 -2.32 8.18
N ALA A 213 27.91 -3.31 8.91
CA ALA A 213 27.41 -4.69 8.87
C ALA A 213 25.98 -4.80 9.42
N VAL A 214 25.66 -4.10 10.52
CA VAL A 214 24.31 -4.05 11.08
C VAL A 214 23.35 -3.32 10.15
N ALA A 215 23.77 -2.18 9.59
CA ALA A 215 22.97 -1.40 8.63
C ALA A 215 22.66 -2.21 7.36
N THR A 216 23.62 -3.01 6.88
CA THR A 216 23.41 -3.93 5.75
C THR A 216 22.28 -4.93 6.06
N GLU A 217 22.19 -5.45 7.28
CA GLU A 217 21.14 -6.39 7.68
C GLU A 217 19.80 -5.72 8.03
N ALA A 218 19.76 -4.39 8.16
CA ALA A 218 18.58 -3.64 8.56
C ALA A 218 17.47 -3.58 7.50
N TYR A 219 17.79 -3.87 6.24
CA TYR A 219 16.82 -3.85 5.14
C TYR A 219 16.82 -5.18 4.37
N LEU A 220 15.65 -5.58 3.86
CA LEU A 220 15.49 -6.86 3.17
C LEU A 220 16.35 -6.96 1.89
N PHE A 221 16.48 -5.87 1.14
CA PHE A 221 17.23 -5.85 -0.13
C PHE A 221 18.75 -5.95 0.09
N THR A 222 19.26 -5.45 1.22
CA THR A 222 20.70 -5.44 1.52
C THR A 222 21.12 -6.59 2.44
N GLY A 223 20.18 -7.18 3.18
CA GLY A 223 20.46 -8.21 4.18
C GLY A 223 21.03 -9.48 3.55
N ARG A 224 22.13 -9.98 4.12
CA ARG A 224 22.83 -11.18 3.62
C ARG A 224 22.48 -12.42 4.42
N LYS A 225 22.05 -12.28 5.68
CA LYS A 225 21.71 -13.41 6.53
C LYS A 225 20.24 -13.79 6.35
N ARG A 226 20.00 -15.09 6.09
CA ARG A 226 18.65 -15.67 6.00
C ARG A 226 17.81 -15.38 7.25
N ILE A 227 18.44 -15.33 8.44
CA ILE A 227 17.75 -15.02 9.70
C ILE A 227 17.21 -13.59 9.70
N SER A 228 17.97 -12.61 9.21
CA SER A 228 17.52 -11.22 9.09
C SER A 228 16.38 -11.11 8.08
N ALA A 229 16.54 -11.72 6.90
CA ALA A 229 15.49 -11.76 5.88
C ALA A 229 14.18 -12.39 6.41
N ARG A 230 14.27 -13.48 7.17
CA ARG A 230 13.10 -14.12 7.79
C ARG A 230 12.45 -13.23 8.86
N ARG A 231 13.22 -12.46 9.63
CA ARG A 231 12.68 -11.50 10.61
C ARG A 231 11.97 -10.34 9.93
N HIS A 232 12.53 -9.80 8.86
CA HIS A 232 11.89 -8.76 8.03
C HIS A 232 10.61 -9.26 7.38
N ALA A 233 10.64 -10.45 6.78
CA ALA A 233 9.46 -11.05 6.16
C ALA A 233 8.30 -11.27 7.15
N ARG A 234 8.62 -11.62 8.40
CA ARG A 234 7.61 -11.78 9.46
C ARG A 234 6.85 -10.48 9.78
N LEU A 235 7.45 -9.30 9.57
CA LEU A 235 6.74 -8.02 9.72
C LEU A 235 5.66 -7.79 8.66
N LEU A 236 5.74 -8.52 7.54
CA LEU A 236 4.76 -8.53 6.45
C LEU A 236 3.85 -9.75 6.51
N ASP A 237 3.82 -10.45 7.65
CA ASP A 237 3.14 -11.74 7.86
C ASP A 237 3.57 -12.86 6.89
N TYR A 238 4.71 -12.70 6.21
CA TYR A 238 5.25 -13.68 5.29
C TYR A 238 6.17 -14.67 6.00
N HIS A 239 5.75 -15.93 6.03
CA HIS A 239 6.52 -17.03 6.62
C HIS A 239 7.43 -17.67 5.58
N VAL A 240 8.74 -17.35 5.63
CA VAL A 240 9.74 -17.96 4.76
C VAL A 240 9.83 -19.47 5.04
N HIS A 241 9.46 -20.30 4.06
CA HIS A 241 9.53 -21.77 4.18
C HIS A 241 10.98 -22.27 4.23
N ASN A 242 11.22 -23.43 4.87
CA ASN A 242 12.55 -24.06 4.93
C ASN A 242 12.87 -24.95 3.72
N GLY A 243 12.00 -24.93 2.71
CA GLY A 243 12.01 -25.88 1.59
C GLY A 243 10.88 -26.88 1.74
N CYS A 244 10.53 -27.57 0.65
CA CYS A 244 9.58 -28.67 0.63
C CYS A 244 10.30 -29.96 0.21
N ASN A 245 9.88 -31.09 0.78
CA ASN A 245 10.31 -32.39 0.29
C ASN A 245 9.71 -32.63 -1.10
N ALA A 246 10.44 -33.36 -1.95
CA ALA A 246 9.91 -33.80 -3.24
C ALA A 246 8.64 -34.64 -3.02
N ARG A 247 7.64 -34.44 -3.87
CA ARG A 247 6.37 -35.19 -3.87
C ARG A 247 6.09 -35.65 -5.29
N THR A 248 5.55 -36.86 -5.42
CA THR A 248 5.12 -37.43 -6.69
C THR A 248 3.88 -38.28 -6.47
N TRP A 249 3.06 -38.40 -7.51
CA TRP A 249 1.99 -39.39 -7.54
C TRP A 249 2.58 -40.77 -7.84
N VAL A 250 1.97 -41.80 -7.27
CA VAL A 250 2.31 -43.21 -7.51
C VAL A 250 1.01 -43.97 -7.71
N HIS A 251 0.89 -44.66 -8.83
CA HIS A 251 -0.19 -45.60 -9.11
C HIS A 251 0.25 -47.00 -8.64
N LEU A 252 -0.64 -47.70 -7.93
CA LEU A 252 -0.38 -49.03 -7.37
C LEU A 252 -1.44 -49.99 -7.91
N GLU A 253 -1.01 -51.00 -8.64
CA GLU A 253 -1.88 -52.09 -9.06
C GLU A 253 -1.99 -53.14 -7.95
N VAL A 254 -3.20 -53.55 -7.64
CA VAL A 254 -3.51 -54.51 -6.57
C VAL A 254 -3.90 -55.84 -7.19
N GLU A 255 -3.25 -56.93 -6.80
CA GLU A 255 -3.62 -58.27 -7.26
C GLU A 255 -5.00 -58.67 -6.72
N PRO A 256 -5.98 -59.05 -7.58
CA PRO A 256 -7.31 -59.42 -7.14
C PRO A 256 -7.33 -60.58 -6.13
N GLY A 257 -8.06 -60.43 -5.03
CA GLY A 257 -8.14 -61.44 -3.97
C GLY A 257 -6.88 -61.59 -3.11
N SER A 258 -5.88 -60.72 -3.29
CA SER A 258 -4.75 -60.61 -2.36
C SER A 258 -5.19 -60.03 -1.00
N ALA A 259 -4.34 -60.17 0.02
CA ALA A 259 -4.61 -59.55 1.33
C ALA A 259 -4.62 -58.02 1.30
N ALA A 260 -4.12 -57.41 0.22
CA ALA A 260 -4.16 -55.97 0.02
C ALA A 260 -5.48 -55.50 -0.61
N ASP A 261 -6.22 -56.38 -1.29
CA ASP A 261 -7.51 -56.04 -1.89
C ASP A 261 -8.55 -55.76 -0.80
N THR A 262 -9.21 -54.61 -0.88
CA THR A 262 -10.03 -53.98 0.18
C THR A 262 -9.28 -53.63 1.47
N GLY A 263 -7.96 -53.82 1.48
CA GLY A 263 -7.07 -53.53 2.59
C GLY A 263 -6.73 -52.04 2.69
N LEU A 264 -6.21 -51.64 3.85
CA LEU A 264 -5.75 -50.28 4.11
C LEU A 264 -4.22 -50.20 3.94
N LEU A 265 -3.76 -49.33 3.04
CA LEU A 265 -2.37 -48.91 2.94
C LEU A 265 -2.13 -47.78 3.96
N PRO A 266 -1.32 -47.99 5.00
CA PRO A 266 -1.09 -46.96 6.00
C PRO A 266 -0.23 -45.81 5.44
N ALA A 267 -0.39 -44.61 6.01
CA ALA A 267 0.55 -43.52 5.83
C ALA A 267 1.94 -43.90 6.38
N GLY A 268 3.01 -43.39 5.77
CA GLY A 268 4.39 -43.73 6.12
C GLY A 268 4.90 -45.04 5.52
N THR A 269 4.17 -45.65 4.59
CA THR A 269 4.64 -46.86 3.90
C THR A 269 5.80 -46.48 2.96
N PRO A 270 6.98 -47.11 3.07
CA PRO A 270 8.14 -46.76 2.27
C PRO A 270 8.00 -47.26 0.83
N LEU A 271 8.21 -46.36 -0.13
CA LEU A 271 8.32 -46.60 -1.55
C LEU A 271 9.74 -46.28 -1.99
N LEU A 272 10.37 -47.18 -2.72
CA LEU A 272 11.78 -47.04 -3.12
C LEU A 272 11.87 -46.70 -4.60
N THR A 273 12.85 -45.86 -4.97
CA THR A 273 13.24 -45.75 -6.37
C THR A 273 13.84 -47.06 -6.86
N ARG A 274 13.50 -47.43 -8.10
CA ARG A 274 13.89 -48.71 -8.69
C ARG A 274 15.29 -48.63 -9.32
N ASN A 275 16.20 -49.52 -8.93
CA ASN A 275 17.45 -49.72 -9.64
C ASN A 275 17.27 -50.68 -10.84
N PRO A 276 18.11 -50.60 -11.89
CA PRO A 276 18.05 -51.53 -13.01
C PRO A 276 18.15 -52.99 -12.55
N GLY A 277 17.15 -53.80 -12.88
CA GLY A 277 17.08 -55.22 -12.49
C GLY A 277 16.30 -55.51 -11.21
N ASP A 278 15.84 -54.48 -10.49
CA ASP A 278 15.02 -54.69 -9.29
C ASP A 278 13.62 -55.19 -9.64
N ALA A 279 13.09 -56.05 -8.77
CA ALA A 279 11.69 -56.44 -8.78
C ALA A 279 10.81 -55.24 -8.37
N VAL A 280 9.55 -55.25 -8.83
CA VAL A 280 8.57 -54.20 -8.52
C VAL A 280 8.21 -54.21 -7.03
N THR A 281 8.21 -55.38 -6.39
CA THR A 281 7.91 -55.54 -4.97
C THR A 281 9.15 -55.98 -4.19
N VAL A 282 9.34 -55.39 -3.01
CA VAL A 282 10.42 -55.74 -2.07
C VAL A 282 9.80 -56.36 -0.82
N PRO A 283 10.12 -57.62 -0.49
CA PRO A 283 9.67 -58.21 0.77
C PRO A 283 10.19 -57.41 1.97
N THR A 284 9.36 -57.17 2.97
CA THR A 284 9.70 -56.36 4.16
C THR A 284 10.99 -56.80 4.84
N ALA A 285 11.26 -58.11 4.86
CA ALA A 285 12.49 -58.68 5.43
C ALA A 285 13.78 -58.22 4.72
N LYS A 286 13.70 -57.87 3.42
CA LYS A 286 14.83 -57.40 2.60
C LYS A 286 14.91 -55.88 2.51
N LEU A 287 13.95 -55.16 3.07
CA LEU A 287 13.93 -53.70 3.07
C LEU A 287 15.21 -53.08 3.67
N PRO A 288 15.75 -53.56 4.81
CA PRO A 288 16.98 -52.99 5.38
C PRO A 288 18.20 -53.14 4.47
N ASP A 289 18.26 -54.22 3.68
CA ASP A 289 19.35 -54.43 2.73
C ASP A 289 19.22 -53.50 1.53
N LYS A 290 18.00 -53.31 1.02
CA LYS A 290 17.72 -52.33 -0.04
C LYS A 290 18.05 -50.90 0.36
N LEU A 291 17.75 -50.51 1.60
CA LEU A 291 18.08 -49.19 2.12
C LEU A 291 19.59 -48.91 2.24
N ARG A 292 20.44 -49.95 2.18
CA ARG A 292 21.90 -49.82 2.17
C ARG A 292 22.49 -49.72 0.77
N GLU A 293 21.70 -49.99 -0.27
CA GLU A 293 22.16 -49.85 -1.65
C GLU A 293 22.41 -48.38 -1.99
N LYS A 294 23.37 -48.13 -2.88
CA LYS A 294 23.61 -46.78 -3.37
C LYS A 294 22.47 -46.34 -4.27
N ASP A 295 22.17 -45.04 -4.27
CA ASP A 295 21.21 -44.38 -5.15
C ASP A 295 19.73 -44.79 -4.96
N VAL A 296 19.40 -45.44 -3.84
CA VAL A 296 18.00 -45.68 -3.45
C VAL A 296 17.47 -44.48 -2.68
N LEU A 297 16.48 -43.80 -3.25
CA LEU A 297 15.70 -42.77 -2.57
C LEU A 297 14.43 -43.40 -1.98
N VAL A 298 14.09 -42.97 -0.77
CA VAL A 298 12.89 -43.41 -0.06
C VAL A 298 11.85 -42.31 -0.11
N PHE A 299 10.67 -42.64 -0.62
CA PHE A 299 9.45 -41.88 -0.48
C PHE A 299 8.56 -42.57 0.55
N GLU A 300 7.67 -41.81 1.17
CA GLU A 300 6.70 -42.33 2.13
C GLU A 300 5.30 -41.93 1.67
N THR A 301 4.34 -42.83 1.82
CA THR A 301 2.93 -42.51 1.56
C THR A 301 2.46 -41.40 2.51
N MET A 302 1.88 -40.34 1.97
CA MET A 302 1.47 -39.18 2.78
C MET A 302 0.16 -39.42 3.55
N HIS A 303 -0.70 -40.29 3.03
CA HIS A 303 -2.04 -40.54 3.54
C HIS A 303 -2.30 -42.03 3.58
N GLU A 304 -3.21 -42.43 4.47
CA GLU A 304 -3.80 -43.75 4.39
C GLU A 304 -4.74 -43.85 3.18
N SER A 305 -4.77 -45.01 2.52
CA SER A 305 -5.65 -45.24 1.37
C SER A 305 -6.20 -46.65 1.38
N LYS A 306 -7.49 -46.81 1.09
CA LYS A 306 -8.08 -48.13 0.84
C LYS A 306 -7.76 -48.55 -0.58
N LEU A 307 -7.33 -49.80 -0.73
CA LEU A 307 -6.93 -50.37 -1.99
C LEU A 307 -8.05 -51.25 -2.54
N PHE A 308 -8.35 -51.14 -3.84
CA PHE A 308 -9.38 -51.92 -4.50
C PHE A 308 -8.85 -52.43 -5.83
N SER A 309 -8.71 -53.74 -6.00
CA SER A 309 -8.26 -54.28 -7.29
C SER A 309 -9.28 -54.02 -8.40
N VAL A 310 -10.55 -53.86 -8.04
CA VAL A 310 -11.66 -53.45 -8.94
C VAL A 310 -11.52 -52.02 -9.46
N GLN A 311 -10.51 -51.26 -9.04
CA GLN A 311 -10.26 -49.89 -9.52
C GLN A 311 -8.89 -49.74 -10.19
N ASN A 312 -8.16 -50.84 -10.41
CA ASN A 312 -6.89 -50.80 -11.15
C ASN A 312 -7.08 -50.26 -12.58
N GLU A 313 -8.20 -50.63 -13.22
CA GLU A 313 -8.57 -50.22 -14.56
C GLU A 313 -10.05 -49.83 -14.59
N ILE A 314 -10.33 -48.63 -15.11
CA ILE A 314 -11.66 -48.04 -15.25
C ILE A 314 -11.75 -47.45 -16.66
N ASP A 315 -12.81 -47.78 -17.38
CA ASP A 315 -13.01 -47.36 -18.77
C ASP A 315 -13.91 -46.12 -18.85
N PHE A 316 -13.76 -45.34 -19.93
CA PHE A 316 -14.70 -44.27 -20.27
C PHE A 316 -15.95 -44.84 -20.92
N TYR A 317 -17.12 -44.44 -20.42
CA TYR A 317 -18.40 -44.80 -21.03
C TYR A 317 -18.80 -43.78 -22.08
N THR A 318 -18.82 -44.18 -23.35
CA THR A 318 -19.06 -43.28 -24.50
C THR A 318 -20.51 -43.21 -24.97
N TRP A 319 -21.46 -43.84 -24.26
CA TRP A 319 -22.90 -43.84 -24.62
C TRP A 319 -23.17 -44.27 -26.09
N ASP A 320 -22.54 -45.36 -26.52
CA ASP A 320 -22.54 -45.90 -27.90
C ASP A 320 -21.92 -45.00 -28.99
N ASP A 321 -21.29 -43.89 -28.62
CA ASP A 321 -20.53 -43.09 -29.58
C ASP A 321 -19.15 -43.73 -29.83
N ALA A 322 -18.80 -43.87 -31.10
CA ALA A 322 -17.58 -44.53 -31.56
C ALA A 322 -16.39 -43.57 -31.69
N ALA A 323 -16.61 -42.25 -31.58
CA ALA A 323 -15.57 -41.23 -31.75
C ALA A 323 -15.63 -40.11 -30.70
N CYS A 324 -16.06 -40.44 -29.48
CA CYS A 324 -16.04 -39.51 -28.36
C CYS A 324 -14.61 -39.29 -27.88
N CYS A 325 -14.18 -38.03 -27.86
CA CYS A 325 -12.98 -37.59 -27.17
C CYS A 325 -13.37 -36.74 -25.96
N LEU A 326 -12.61 -36.86 -24.89
CA LEU A 326 -12.71 -35.99 -23.73
C LEU A 326 -11.82 -34.77 -24.01
N PRO A 327 -12.36 -33.57 -24.24
CA PRO A 327 -11.56 -32.43 -24.69
C PRO A 327 -10.63 -31.91 -23.59
N ALA A 328 -9.54 -31.24 -24.01
CA ALA A 328 -8.76 -30.43 -23.08
C ALA A 328 -9.66 -29.38 -22.40
N GLY A 329 -9.52 -29.21 -21.09
CA GLY A 329 -10.37 -28.38 -20.25
C GLY A 329 -11.58 -29.10 -19.67
N ALA A 330 -11.80 -30.38 -19.99
CA ALA A 330 -12.90 -31.13 -19.39
C ALA A 330 -12.69 -31.29 -17.87
N THR A 331 -13.81 -31.18 -17.15
CA THR A 331 -13.93 -31.27 -15.68
C THR A 331 -14.87 -32.40 -15.23
N GLN A 332 -15.39 -33.19 -16.18
CA GLN A 332 -16.29 -34.29 -15.90
C GLN A 332 -16.14 -35.42 -16.92
N ALA A 333 -16.38 -36.65 -16.52
CA ALA A 333 -16.43 -37.82 -17.39
C ALA A 333 -17.40 -38.88 -16.86
N THR A 334 -17.97 -39.67 -17.76
CA THR A 334 -18.74 -40.87 -17.39
C THR A 334 -17.81 -42.08 -17.44
N LEU A 335 -17.74 -42.81 -16.33
CA LEU A 335 -16.87 -43.96 -16.12
C LEU A 335 -17.71 -45.22 -15.98
N TYR A 336 -17.19 -46.34 -16.46
CA TYR A 336 -17.80 -47.65 -16.25
C TYR A 336 -16.73 -48.74 -16.18
N ARG A 337 -17.17 -49.95 -15.85
CA ARG A 337 -16.32 -51.13 -15.93
C ARG A 337 -17.00 -52.21 -16.74
N GLN A 338 -16.23 -52.87 -17.60
CA GLN A 338 -16.75 -53.97 -18.43
C GLN A 338 -17.25 -55.15 -17.59
N ASP A 339 -16.66 -55.40 -16.42
CA ASP A 339 -17.04 -56.47 -15.50
C ASP A 339 -18.26 -56.14 -14.62
N GLN A 340 -18.78 -54.91 -14.70
CA GLN A 340 -19.90 -54.40 -13.89
C GLN A 340 -19.71 -54.58 -12.37
N ALA A 341 -18.47 -54.70 -11.90
CA ALA A 341 -18.21 -54.74 -10.47
C ALA A 341 -18.41 -53.33 -9.87
N PRO A 342 -18.95 -53.22 -8.64
CA PRO A 342 -19.19 -51.92 -8.01
C PRO A 342 -17.92 -51.09 -7.86
N MET A 343 -17.95 -49.87 -8.37
CA MET A 343 -16.86 -48.91 -8.18
C MET A 343 -17.02 -48.20 -6.82
N HIS A 344 -15.96 -48.22 -6.01
CA HIS A 344 -15.90 -47.57 -4.69
C HIS A 344 -15.25 -46.18 -4.79
N LEU A 345 -15.79 -45.32 -5.68
CA LEU A 345 -15.29 -43.95 -5.87
C LEU A 345 -15.91 -43.01 -4.84
N GLU A 346 -15.07 -42.17 -4.21
CA GLU A 346 -15.49 -41.20 -3.20
C GLU A 346 -14.92 -39.81 -3.50
N VAL A 347 -15.63 -38.77 -3.04
CA VAL A 347 -15.16 -37.38 -3.15
C VAL A 347 -13.82 -37.22 -2.41
N GLY A 348 -12.86 -36.58 -3.08
CA GLY A 348 -11.50 -36.38 -2.59
C GLY A 348 -10.50 -37.45 -3.04
N GLN A 349 -10.95 -38.56 -3.63
CA GLN A 349 -10.06 -39.54 -4.26
C GLN A 349 -9.43 -38.99 -5.54
N LEU A 350 -8.34 -39.62 -5.95
CA LEU A 350 -7.55 -39.23 -7.11
C LEU A 350 -7.70 -40.28 -8.21
N LEU A 351 -7.93 -39.83 -9.44
CA LEU A 351 -7.94 -40.68 -10.62
C LEU A 351 -6.82 -40.28 -11.57
N LEU A 352 -6.10 -41.27 -12.09
CA LEU A 352 -5.15 -41.08 -13.17
C LEU A 352 -5.87 -41.33 -14.49
N PHE A 353 -5.90 -40.33 -15.35
CA PHE A 353 -6.27 -40.49 -16.74
C PHE A 353 -5.02 -40.60 -17.60
N GLU A 354 -4.95 -41.63 -18.45
CA GLU A 354 -3.82 -41.85 -19.34
C GLU A 354 -4.22 -42.28 -20.75
N GLU A 355 -3.40 -41.92 -21.74
CA GLU A 355 -3.53 -42.43 -23.10
C GLU A 355 -2.95 -43.85 -23.19
N ILE A 356 -3.83 -44.84 -23.44
CA ILE A 356 -3.44 -46.26 -23.58
C ILE A 356 -3.11 -46.66 -25.02
N ALA A 357 -3.54 -45.87 -26.01
CA ALA A 357 -3.32 -46.12 -27.43
C ALA A 357 -3.29 -44.80 -28.20
N GLY A 358 -2.42 -44.70 -29.22
CA GLY A 358 -2.25 -43.47 -29.99
C GLY A 358 -3.56 -43.01 -30.65
N ALA A 359 -3.98 -41.77 -30.40
CA ALA A 359 -5.27 -41.23 -30.86
C ALA A 359 -5.57 -41.41 -32.37
N GLN A 360 -4.54 -41.37 -33.24
CA GLN A 360 -4.71 -41.54 -34.69
C GLN A 360 -4.58 -42.99 -35.17
N SER A 361 -3.73 -43.79 -34.53
CA SER A 361 -3.41 -45.13 -35.00
C SER A 361 -4.20 -46.23 -34.28
N GLY A 362 -4.77 -45.93 -33.11
CA GLY A 362 -5.43 -46.89 -32.23
C GLY A 362 -4.49 -47.96 -31.69
N LYS A 363 -3.16 -47.77 -31.81
CA LYS A 363 -2.16 -48.76 -31.42
C LYS A 363 -1.51 -48.38 -30.09
N PRO A 364 -1.36 -49.33 -29.15
CA PRO A 364 -0.62 -49.09 -27.90
C PRO A 364 0.84 -48.67 -28.11
N ALA A 365 1.48 -49.12 -29.19
CA ALA A 365 2.87 -48.77 -29.49
C ALA A 365 3.09 -47.27 -29.80
N ASP A 366 2.03 -46.55 -30.16
CA ASP A 366 2.08 -45.15 -30.55
C ASP A 366 1.52 -44.21 -29.46
N LEU A 367 1.31 -44.71 -28.23
CA LEU A 367 0.82 -43.89 -27.11
C LEU A 367 1.82 -42.78 -26.75
N ASP A 368 1.33 -41.60 -26.33
CA ASP A 368 2.17 -40.59 -25.71
C ASP A 368 2.23 -40.81 -24.19
N SER A 369 3.35 -41.33 -23.71
CA SER A 369 3.60 -41.53 -22.27
C SER A 369 3.51 -40.26 -21.41
N ARG A 370 3.49 -39.07 -22.02
CA ARG A 370 3.32 -37.78 -21.34
C ARG A 370 1.85 -37.41 -21.15
N HIS A 371 0.93 -38.05 -21.86
CA HIS A 371 -0.52 -37.86 -21.69
C HIS A 371 -1.01 -38.66 -20.48
N ARG A 372 -0.60 -38.19 -19.31
CA ARG A 372 -0.97 -38.70 -17.99
C ARG A 372 -1.32 -37.54 -17.09
N HIS A 373 -2.54 -37.51 -16.58
CA HIS A 373 -3.02 -36.43 -15.73
C HIS A 373 -3.80 -36.98 -14.55
N VAL A 374 -3.48 -36.50 -13.35
CA VAL A 374 -4.16 -36.90 -12.12
C VAL A 374 -5.16 -35.82 -11.75
N VAL A 375 -6.41 -36.23 -11.52
CA VAL A 375 -7.49 -35.32 -11.09
C VAL A 375 -7.97 -35.70 -9.70
N ARG A 376 -8.45 -34.72 -8.93
CA ARG A 376 -9.15 -34.97 -7.67
C ARG A 376 -10.66 -34.87 -7.85
N LEU A 377 -11.36 -35.94 -7.48
CA LEU A 377 -12.82 -36.00 -7.56
C LEU A 377 -13.47 -35.01 -6.58
N THR A 378 -14.37 -34.17 -7.10
CA THR A 378 -15.18 -33.21 -6.33
C THR A 378 -16.62 -33.68 -6.19
N ALA A 379 -17.13 -34.42 -7.18
CA ALA A 379 -18.42 -35.10 -7.12
C ALA A 379 -18.34 -36.48 -7.78
N VAL A 380 -19.11 -37.42 -7.23
CA VAL A 380 -19.23 -38.79 -7.73
C VAL A 380 -20.71 -39.17 -7.68
N THR A 381 -21.33 -39.32 -8.85
CA THR A 381 -22.75 -39.60 -8.98
C THR A 381 -22.97 -40.94 -9.68
N PRO A 382 -23.34 -42.00 -8.95
CA PRO A 382 -23.77 -43.26 -9.55
C PRO A 382 -25.02 -43.05 -10.40
N LYS A 383 -25.01 -43.57 -11.62
CA LYS A 383 -26.12 -43.56 -12.57
C LYS A 383 -26.23 -44.94 -13.21
N GLN A 384 -27.34 -45.18 -13.90
CA GLN A 384 -27.52 -46.37 -14.72
C GLN A 384 -27.96 -45.93 -16.11
N ASP A 385 -27.34 -46.47 -17.14
CA ASP A 385 -27.83 -46.30 -18.50
C ASP A 385 -29.12 -47.11 -18.68
N PRO A 386 -30.27 -46.46 -18.96
CA PRO A 386 -31.54 -47.17 -19.13
C PRO A 386 -31.60 -48.03 -20.39
N LEU A 387 -30.75 -47.79 -21.41
CA LEU A 387 -30.77 -48.54 -22.66
C LEU A 387 -30.14 -49.91 -22.50
N HIS A 388 -28.90 -49.96 -21.99
CA HIS A 388 -28.13 -51.19 -21.80
C HIS A 388 -28.21 -51.77 -20.39
N GLN A 389 -28.84 -51.06 -19.46
CA GLN A 389 -28.91 -51.41 -18.03
C GLN A 389 -27.51 -51.57 -17.41
N ILE A 390 -26.59 -50.70 -17.83
CA ILE A 390 -25.19 -50.68 -17.39
C ILE A 390 -25.06 -49.65 -16.26
N ASP A 391 -24.44 -50.06 -15.16
CA ASP A 391 -24.12 -49.14 -14.06
C ASP A 391 -22.90 -48.29 -14.46
N VAL A 392 -23.06 -46.97 -14.37
CA VAL A 392 -22.05 -45.98 -14.72
C VAL A 392 -21.86 -44.99 -13.57
N VAL A 393 -20.72 -44.32 -13.53
CA VAL A 393 -20.45 -43.27 -12.54
C VAL A 393 -20.08 -41.99 -13.27
N GLU A 394 -20.81 -40.92 -13.00
CA GLU A 394 -20.42 -39.58 -13.42
C GLU A 394 -19.46 -39.02 -12.39
N ALA A 395 -18.23 -38.77 -12.82
CA ALA A 395 -17.15 -38.24 -12.01
C ALA A 395 -16.86 -36.80 -12.43
N GLU A 396 -16.83 -35.88 -11.47
CA GLU A 396 -16.48 -34.48 -11.68
C GLU A 396 -15.23 -34.14 -10.85
N TRP A 397 -14.42 -33.20 -11.35
CA TRP A 397 -13.22 -32.68 -10.68
C TRP A 397 -13.12 -31.16 -10.80
N ASP A 398 -12.22 -30.56 -10.03
CA ASP A 398 -12.04 -29.11 -9.95
C ASP A 398 -11.48 -28.52 -11.26
N GLU A 399 -11.83 -27.27 -11.57
CA GLU A 399 -11.29 -26.55 -12.73
C GLU A 399 -9.76 -26.44 -12.68
N ALA A 400 -9.15 -26.38 -11.49
CA ALA A 400 -7.70 -26.38 -11.33
C ALA A 400 -7.03 -27.68 -11.82
N ASP A 401 -7.79 -28.79 -11.84
CA ASP A 401 -7.35 -30.10 -12.32
C ASP A 401 -7.89 -30.41 -13.73
N ALA A 402 -8.45 -29.43 -14.46
CA ALA A 402 -8.98 -29.63 -15.80
C ALA A 402 -7.94 -30.25 -16.76
N LEU A 403 -8.39 -31.12 -17.66
CA LEU A 403 -7.48 -31.91 -18.49
C LEU A 403 -6.63 -31.02 -19.41
N PRO A 404 -5.28 -31.15 -19.41
CA PRO A 404 -4.43 -30.30 -20.23
C PRO A 404 -4.36 -30.74 -21.71
N PHE A 405 -4.82 -31.96 -22.01
CA PHE A 405 -4.82 -32.56 -23.35
C PHE A 405 -6.13 -33.35 -23.56
N PRO A 406 -6.54 -33.59 -24.81
CA PRO A 406 -7.68 -34.44 -25.09
C PRO A 406 -7.32 -35.93 -24.89
N LEU A 407 -8.29 -36.73 -24.46
CA LEU A 407 -8.19 -38.18 -24.28
C LEU A 407 -9.22 -38.94 -25.12
#